data_AF-A0A1B8RSX3-F1
#
_entry.id   AF-A0A1B8RSX3-F1
#
_cell.length_a   1.000
_cell.length_b   1.000
_cell.length_c   1.000
_cell.angle_alpha   90.00
_cell.angle_beta   90.00
_cell.angle_gamma   90.00
#
_symmetry.space_group_name_H-M   'P 1'
#
loop_
_entity.id
_entity.type
_entity.pdbx_description
1 polymer ?
#
loop_
_entity_poly.entity_id
_entity_poly.type
_entity_poly.pdbx_seq_one_letter_code
_entity_poly.pdbx_strand_id
1 'polypeptide(L)' 'MEYTLSMTFTTSNGDKSTISIEGVKENLTQAEASTLMDAIIEKDIFLTKNGTLTGKYSAQLVQRQVTKFEVA' A
#
# COMPACT_ATOMS: atom_id res chain seq x y z
N MET A 1 -17.79 -0.59 4.86
CA MET A 1 -16.67 0.38 4.94
C MET A 1 -15.59 -0.15 4.02
N GLU A 2 -15.02 0.69 3.17
CA GLU A 2 -13.91 0.27 2.32
C GLU A 2 -12.60 0.60 3.05
N TYR A 3 -11.76 -0.41 3.20
CA TYR A 3 -10.40 -0.26 3.70
C TYR A 3 -9.43 -0.36 2.54
N THR A 4 -8.48 0.56 2.51
CA THR A 4 -7.40 0.62 1.51
C THR A 4 -6.07 0.60 2.23
N LEU A 5 -5.24 -0.41 1.96
CA LEU A 5 -3.87 -0.45 2.45
C LEU A 5 -2.97 0.28 1.45
N SER A 6 -2.43 1.42 1.86
CA SER A 6 -1.43 2.16 1.10
C SER A 6 -0.03 1.85 1.65
N MET A 7 0.82 1.31 0.80
CA MET A 7 2.19 0.90 1.11
C MET A 7 3.17 1.71 0.27
N THR A 8 4.05 2.46 0.91
CA THR A 8 5.11 3.21 0.26
C THR A 8 6.43 2.48 0.44
N PHE A 9 7.16 2.37 -0.65
CA PHE A 9 8.44 1.70 -0.77
C PHE A 9 9.50 2.68 -1.25
N THR A 10 10.75 2.46 -0.85
CA THR A 10 11.90 3.13 -1.46
C THR A 10 12.38 2.32 -2.66
N THR A 11 12.79 3.03 -3.71
CA THR A 11 13.34 2.41 -4.93
C THR A 11 14.85 2.55 -4.98
N SER A 12 15.50 1.76 -5.83
CA SER A 12 16.95 1.82 -6.05
C SER A 12 17.46 3.19 -6.49
N ASN A 13 16.62 3.98 -7.17
CA ASN A 13 16.98 5.31 -7.65
C ASN A 13 16.83 6.40 -6.57
N GLY A 14 16.45 6.04 -5.35
CA GLY A 14 16.22 6.97 -4.25
C GLY A 14 14.81 7.58 -4.23
N ASP A 15 13.99 7.27 -5.23
CA ASP A 15 12.58 7.68 -5.28
C ASP A 15 11.68 6.78 -4.44
N LYS A 16 10.42 7.19 -4.28
CA LYS A 16 9.38 6.44 -3.58
C LYS A 16 8.31 5.94 -4.54
N SER A 17 7.88 4.70 -4.32
CA SER A 17 6.77 4.09 -5.06
C SER A 17 5.67 3.69 -4.08
N THR A 18 4.43 4.07 -4.37
CA THR A 18 3.28 3.76 -3.53
C THR A 18 2.36 2.75 -4.22
N ILE A 19 2.06 1.65 -3.53
CA ILE A 19 1.13 0.61 -3.94
C ILE A 19 -0.07 0.69 -3.01
N SER A 20 -1.27 0.82 -3.58
CA SER A 20 -2.52 0.84 -2.81
C SER A 20 -3.36 -0.38 -3.16
N ILE A 21 -3.85 -1.09 -2.13
CA ILE A 21 -4.72 -2.26 -2.27
C ILE A 21 -6.05 -1.91 -1.65
N GLU A 22 -7.10 -1.87 -2.47
CA GLU A 22 -8.48 -1.66 -2.02
C GLU A 22 -9.11 -2.99 -1.58
N GLY A 23 -10.09 -2.93 -0.67
CA GLY A 23 -10.82 -4.11 -0.21
C GLY A 23 -10.04 -4.99 0.76
N VAL A 24 -9.08 -4.41 1.50
CA VAL A 24 -8.34 -5.16 2.52
C VAL A 24 -9.20 -5.42 3.74
N LYS A 25 -8.80 -6.44 4.53
CA LYS A 25 -9.49 -6.76 5.78
C LYS A 25 -9.32 -5.63 6.79
N GLU A 26 -10.37 -5.38 7.57
CA GLU A 26 -10.39 -4.38 8.64
C GLU A 26 -9.42 -4.72 9.78
N ASN A 27 -9.20 -6.02 10.03
CA ASN A 27 -8.30 -6.50 11.08
C ASN A 27 -6.86 -6.69 10.60
N LEU A 28 -6.47 -6.06 9.48
CA LEU A 28 -5.10 -6.11 8.99
C LEU A 28 -4.15 -5.50 10.01
N THR A 29 -3.19 -6.30 10.45
CA THR A 29 -2.18 -5.89 11.42
C THR A 29 -0.96 -5.28 10.74
N GLN A 30 -0.19 -4.51 11.51
CA GLN A 30 1.10 -3.99 11.07
C GLN A 30 2.06 -5.11 10.65
N ALA A 31 2.03 -6.26 11.34
CA ALA A 31 2.87 -7.40 11.03
C ALA A 31 2.53 -7.99 9.65
N GLU A 32 1.24 -8.18 9.35
CA GLU A 32 0.78 -8.66 8.04
C GLU A 32 1.14 -7.68 6.92
N ALA A 33 0.94 -6.38 7.14
CA ALA A 33 1.34 -5.35 6.18
C ALA A 33 2.86 -5.36 5.93
N SER A 34 3.67 -5.49 6.99
CA SER A 34 5.13 -5.59 6.86
C SER A 34 5.55 -6.84 6.09
N THR A 35 4.98 -8.00 6.42
CA THR A 35 5.29 -9.26 5.73
C THR A 35 4.91 -9.19 4.25
N LEU A 36 3.76 -8.56 3.93
CA LEU A 36 3.36 -8.33 2.54
C LEU A 36 4.36 -7.43 1.82
N MET A 37 4.80 -6.34 2.45
CA MET A 37 5.84 -5.47 1.89
C MET A 37 7.16 -6.20 1.66
N ASP A 38 7.59 -7.03 2.61
CA ASP A 38 8.81 -7.83 2.49
C ASP A 38 8.70 -8.83 1.33
N ALA A 39 7.57 -9.53 1.21
CA ALA A 39 7.31 -10.42 0.10
C ALA A 39 7.28 -9.68 -1.25
N ILE A 40 6.72 -8.47 -1.30
CA ILE A 40 6.71 -7.63 -2.52
C ILE A 40 8.14 -7.27 -2.95
N ILE A 41 9.00 -6.91 -2.01
CA ILE A 41 10.42 -6.60 -2.26
C ILE A 41 11.19 -7.86 -2.68
N GLU A 42 11.02 -8.96 -1.94
CA GLU A 42 11.70 -10.23 -2.20
C GLU A 42 11.33 -10.83 -3.56
N LYS A 43 10.06 -10.70 -3.95
CA LYS A 43 9.59 -11.17 -5.24
C LYS A 43 10.15 -10.35 -6.40
N ASP A 44 10.50 -9.08 -6.16
CA ASP A 44 11.00 -8.13 -7.15
C ASP A 44 10.16 -8.11 -8.45
N ILE A 45 8.85 -8.41 -8.33
CA ILE A 45 7.93 -8.54 -9.47
C ILE A 45 7.38 -7.19 -9.94
N PHE A 46 7.54 -6.14 -9.13
CA PHE A 46 7.05 -4.81 -9.43
C PHE A 46 8.17 -3.96 -10.02
N LEU A 47 8.19 -3.89 -11.36
CA LEU A 47 9.05 -2.96 -12.06
C LEU A 47 8.43 -1.56 -12.01
N THR A 48 8.95 -0.70 -11.15
CA THR A 48 8.52 0.70 -11.12
C THR A 48 9.32 1.48 -12.17
N LYS A 49 8.77 2.58 -12.70
CA LYS A 49 9.52 3.47 -13.62
C LYS A 49 10.86 3.94 -13.04
N ASN A 50 10.98 3.91 -11.71
CA ASN A 50 12.12 4.43 -10.96
C ASN A 50 12.99 3.30 -10.38
N GLY A 51 12.89 2.08 -10.91
CA GLY A 51 13.74 0.94 -10.51
C GLY A 51 13.04 -0.08 -9.61
N THR A 52 13.85 -0.95 -9.00
CA THR A 52 13.39 -2.03 -8.12
C THR A 52 13.05 -1.49 -6.74
N LEU A 53 12.17 -2.18 -6.02
CA LEU A 53 11.80 -1.83 -4.65
C LEU A 53 12.93 -2.31 -3.72
N THR A 54 13.60 -1.38 -3.03
CA THR A 54 14.78 -1.69 -2.19
C THR A 54 14.47 -1.65 -0.70
N GLY A 55 13.34 -1.08 -0.29
CA GLY A 55 13.01 -0.94 1.12
C GLY A 55 11.58 -0.53 1.41
N LYS A 56 11.20 -0.68 2.68
CA LYS A 56 9.90 -0.28 3.22
C LYS A 56 9.97 1.15 3.73
N TYR A 57 9.08 2.03 3.26
CA TYR A 57 9.03 3.42 3.72
C TYR A 57 7.91 3.63 4.74
N SER A 58 6.66 3.32 4.37
CA SER A 58 5.51 3.48 5.27
C SER A 58 4.33 2.63 4.84
N ALA A 59 3.57 2.10 5.81
CA ALA A 59 2.30 1.41 5.57
C ALA A 59 1.20 2.16 6.31
N GLN A 60 0.08 2.42 5.64
CA GLN A 60 -1.08 3.08 6.24
C GLN A 60 -2.37 2.38 5.79
N LEU A 61 -3.24 2.12 6.76
CA LEU A 61 -4.59 1.62 6.52
C LEU A 61 -5.54 2.83 6.45
N VAL A 62 -6.14 3.05 5.30
CA VAL A 62 -7.06 4.15 5.05
C VAL A 62 -8.48 3.60 5.07
N GLN A 63 -9.33 4.16 5.92
CA GLN A 63 -10.75 3.86 5.95
C GLN A 63 -11.50 4.96 5.20
N ARG A 64 -12.26 4.60 4.15
CA ARG A 64 -13.10 5.54 3.42
C ARG A 64 -14.57 5.30 3.74
N GLN A 65 -15.24 6.35 4.25
CA GLN A 65 -16.68 6.40 4.40
C GLN A 65 -17.26 7.39 3.38
N VAL A 66 -18.11 6.90 2.49
CA VAL A 66 -18.83 7.74 1.51
C VAL A 66 -20.30 7.77 1.91
N THR A 67 -20.81 8.96 2.23
CA THR A 67 -22.25 9.19 2.45
C THR A 67 -22.77 10.01 1.28
N LYS A 68 -23.61 9.38 0.45
CA LYS A 68 -24.33 10.11 -0.61
C LYS A 68 -25.55 10.79 0.01
N PHE A 69 -25.69 12.07 -0.27
CA PHE A 69 -26.92 12.82 0.02
C PHE A 69 -27.67 13.01 -1.28
N GLU A 70 -28.97 12.74 -1.29
CA GLU A 70 -29.82 13.18 -2.38
C GLU A 70 -30.09 14.67 -2.21
N VAL A 71 -29.88 15.42 -3.30
CA VAL A 71 -30.14 16.85 -3.37
C VAL A 71 -31.33 17.03 -4.29
N ALA A 72 -32.38 17.70 -3.79
CA ALA A 72 -33.61 18.00 -4.52
C ALA A 72 -33.45 19.15 -5.52
#